data_AF-A0AAD7BIR9-F1
#
_entry.id   AF-A0AAD7BIR9-F1
#
_cell.length_a   1.000
_cell.length_b   1.000
_cell.length_c   1.000
_cell.angle_alpha   90.00
_cell.angle_beta   90.00
_cell.angle_gamma   90.00
#
_symmetry.space_group_name_H-M   'P 1'
#
loop_
_entity.id
_entity.type
_entity.pdbx_description
1 polymer ?
#
loop_
_entity_poly.entity_id
_entity_poly.type
_entity_poly.pdbx_seq_one_letter_code
_entity_poly.pdbx_strand_id
1 'polypeptide(L)'
;MASDRDRIQSPSWEEDRRAWNAARELELARYYGSAIEISYTGPQPILSLAKMASIAGTKVFESNVIQLQSKTASICSLQYNLTREWSKHVAVDDFENRWMAQSGHQREELILEGLVRLFQNNLDPLGKNLCPELTLARLNHRSGKGFIDLVGKLTLQDVSKVPTVFRTVPNDVYEVLHDAGDLPLPAVLWVKQDHDADRTHCLTMVAWHILLAFYGESQTFGLSKGPRPEREQLEHFRESLRISGAPVDAESIINKVRAIRASAQRSCHSCRLVEQSDMGPITSACQGCKLIGRLVYYCSKQCQATDWKSGNPPHKTICGKKDAILDAFLAAPPPSHGPTAPTGDDRFGPAAAGYTRSPALLHQLALLQQNPRAEYVFMKPHSLQFFAAVMPHGTPGDLFKNAMRRAVCQHSPADVVVMYCLLQKTARVAPGIGVENLRDQLLKEYGVDQFLWNVPVQRTMKPKLRCRQLRRHGYAATILPGSLPFGGTDIFSTCRGFDSPLMHDERAQLFAAELIHASGYPPIPGLRRDIRGSHS
;
A
#
# COMPACT_ATOMS: atom_id res chain seq x y z
N MET A 1 -23.43 -36.61 1.58
CA MET A 1 -24.28 -35.41 1.43
C MET A 1 -25.03 -35.22 2.73
N ALA A 2 -24.61 -34.27 3.57
CA ALA A 2 -25.41 -33.89 4.73
C ALA A 2 -26.73 -33.29 4.21
N SER A 3 -27.87 -33.71 4.76
CA SER A 3 -29.17 -33.24 4.28
C SER A 3 -29.30 -31.74 4.56
N ASP A 4 -29.95 -31.01 3.66
CA ASP A 4 -30.19 -29.55 3.73
C ASP A 4 -30.92 -29.11 5.03
N ARG A 5 -31.42 -30.08 5.82
CA ARG A 5 -32.08 -29.87 7.11
C ARG A 5 -31.14 -29.49 8.26
N ASP A 6 -29.83 -29.70 8.12
CA ASP A 6 -28.85 -29.34 9.16
C ASP A 6 -28.16 -27.98 8.91
N ARG A 7 -28.71 -27.16 8.01
CA ARG A 7 -28.18 -25.81 7.79
C ARG A 7 -28.52 -24.95 9.00
N ILE A 8 -27.61 -24.93 9.97
CA ILE A 8 -27.67 -24.08 11.17
C ILE A 8 -28.07 -22.68 10.72
N GLN A 9 -29.23 -22.22 11.17
CA GLN A 9 -29.69 -20.87 10.90
C GLN A 9 -28.73 -19.92 11.61
N SER A 10 -27.82 -19.30 10.85
CA SER A 10 -26.90 -18.32 11.42
C SER A 10 -27.72 -17.15 11.98
N PRO A 11 -27.46 -16.71 13.22
CA PRO A 11 -28.12 -15.54 13.78
C PRO A 11 -27.80 -14.30 12.94
N SER A 12 -28.69 -13.31 12.98
CA SER A 12 -28.45 -12.04 12.31
C SER A 12 -27.39 -11.23 13.08
N TRP A 13 -26.60 -10.43 12.38
CA TRP A 13 -25.60 -9.57 13.02
C TRP A 13 -26.25 -8.40 13.78
N GLU A 14 -27.49 -8.05 13.44
CA GLU A 14 -28.33 -7.10 14.16
C GLU A 14 -28.74 -7.64 15.54
N GLU A 15 -28.95 -8.96 15.65
CA GLU A 15 -29.38 -9.63 16.89
C GLU A 15 -28.20 -9.96 17.81
N ASP A 16 -27.19 -10.66 17.27
CA ASP A 16 -25.99 -11.06 18.02
C ASP A 16 -24.78 -11.14 17.10
N ARG A 17 -23.98 -10.06 17.09
CA ARG A 17 -22.74 -9.94 16.29
C ARG A 17 -21.74 -11.04 16.60
N ARG A 18 -21.65 -11.48 17.85
CA ARG A 18 -20.65 -12.49 18.27
C ARG A 18 -21.07 -13.86 17.80
N ALA A 19 -22.32 -14.25 18.03
CA ALA A 19 -22.84 -15.53 17.55
C ALA A 19 -22.87 -15.60 16.02
N TRP A 20 -23.21 -14.49 15.35
CA TRP A 20 -23.15 -14.39 13.89
C TRP A 20 -21.73 -14.60 13.37
N ASN A 21 -20.75 -13.91 13.96
CA ASN A 21 -19.36 -14.07 13.55
C ASN A 21 -18.82 -15.46 13.88
N ALA A 22 -19.20 -16.05 15.02
CA ALA A 22 -18.80 -17.41 15.37
C ALA A 22 -19.32 -18.44 14.35
N ALA A 23 -20.58 -18.32 13.91
CA ALA A 23 -21.14 -19.16 12.86
C ALA A 23 -20.37 -19.00 11.53
N ARG A 24 -19.99 -17.76 11.18
CA ARG A 24 -19.17 -17.46 10.00
C ARG A 24 -17.76 -18.07 10.10
N GLU A 25 -17.09 -17.94 11.24
CA GLU A 25 -15.76 -18.51 11.43
C GLU A 25 -15.78 -20.03 11.42
N LEU A 26 -16.85 -20.65 11.92
CA LEU A 26 -17.08 -22.08 11.79
C LEU A 26 -17.24 -22.51 10.33
N GLU A 27 -17.92 -21.72 9.51
CA GLU A 27 -18.02 -21.94 8.05
C GLU A 27 -16.63 -21.84 7.39
N LEU A 28 -15.86 -20.78 7.69
CA LEU A 28 -14.49 -20.62 7.20
C LEU A 28 -13.58 -21.79 7.62
N ALA A 29 -13.74 -22.27 8.84
CA ALA A 29 -12.91 -23.34 9.38
C ALA A 29 -13.09 -24.67 8.63
N ARG A 30 -14.25 -24.90 8.01
CA ARG A 30 -14.48 -26.07 7.14
C ARG A 30 -13.62 -26.05 5.89
N TYR A 31 -13.23 -24.88 5.41
CA TYR A 31 -12.43 -24.71 4.20
C TYR A 31 -10.93 -24.59 4.49
N TYR A 32 -10.57 -23.85 5.55
CA TYR A 32 -9.19 -23.43 5.81
C TYR A 32 -8.58 -24.03 7.10
N GLY A 33 -9.31 -24.90 7.80
CA GLY A 33 -8.89 -25.43 9.09
C GLY A 33 -9.12 -24.44 10.23
N SER A 34 -8.42 -24.63 11.35
CA SER A 34 -8.68 -23.82 12.55
C SER A 34 -8.25 -22.35 12.39
N ALA A 35 -8.78 -21.49 13.26
CA ALA A 35 -8.41 -20.08 13.27
C ALA A 35 -6.92 -19.84 13.59
N ILE A 36 -6.29 -20.76 14.36
CA ILE A 36 -4.91 -20.64 14.85
C ILE A 36 -3.92 -21.34 13.91
N GLU A 37 -4.22 -22.58 13.53
CA GLU A 37 -3.42 -23.36 12.58
C GLU A 37 -4.17 -23.49 11.26
N ILE A 38 -3.61 -22.87 10.20
CA ILE A 38 -4.11 -23.05 8.85
C ILE A 38 -3.63 -24.39 8.37
N SER A 39 -4.54 -25.35 8.32
CA SER A 39 -4.30 -26.64 7.71
C SER A 39 -5.50 -26.97 6.84
N TYR A 40 -5.24 -27.37 5.61
CA TYR A 40 -6.30 -27.85 4.75
C TYR A 40 -6.80 -29.18 5.30
N THR A 41 -8.00 -29.18 5.87
CA THR A 41 -8.62 -30.34 6.53
C THR A 41 -9.94 -30.77 5.88
N GLY A 42 -10.40 -30.01 4.87
CA GLY A 42 -11.70 -30.20 4.26
C GLY A 42 -11.71 -31.21 3.10
N PRO A 43 -12.89 -31.79 2.76
CA PRO A 43 -13.09 -32.41 1.46
C PRO A 43 -12.82 -31.38 0.36
N GLN A 44 -12.30 -31.82 -0.81
CA GLN A 44 -12.02 -31.01 -2.00
C GLN A 44 -12.96 -29.79 -2.09
N PRO A 45 -12.45 -28.55 -2.23
CA PRO A 45 -13.28 -27.35 -2.24
C PRO A 45 -14.46 -27.57 -3.19
N ILE A 46 -15.68 -27.26 -2.73
CA ILE A 46 -16.96 -27.59 -3.37
C ILE A 46 -16.96 -27.20 -4.86
N LEU A 47 -16.15 -26.20 -5.22
CA LEU A 47 -15.69 -25.95 -6.57
C LEU A 47 -14.18 -25.62 -6.57
N SER A 48 -13.32 -26.55 -6.98
CA SER A 48 -11.93 -26.20 -7.35
C SER A 48 -11.94 -25.18 -8.49
N LEU A 49 -10.92 -24.32 -8.60
CA LEU A 49 -10.78 -23.41 -9.75
C LEU A 49 -10.94 -24.13 -11.08
N ALA A 50 -10.37 -25.33 -11.21
CA ALA A 50 -10.51 -26.17 -12.40
C ALA A 50 -11.96 -26.56 -12.68
N LYS A 51 -12.74 -26.89 -11.64
CA LYS A 51 -14.16 -27.19 -11.78
C LYS A 51 -14.96 -25.93 -12.14
N MET A 52 -14.69 -24.78 -11.51
CA MET A 52 -15.31 -23.52 -11.90
C MET A 52 -14.97 -23.10 -13.31
N ALA A 53 -13.73 -23.28 -13.75
CA ALA A 53 -13.31 -22.97 -15.10
C ALA A 53 -13.90 -23.94 -16.13
N SER A 54 -13.97 -25.24 -15.80
CA SER A 54 -14.64 -26.24 -16.64
C SER A 54 -16.13 -25.92 -16.80
N ILE A 55 -16.78 -25.51 -15.72
CA ILE A 55 -18.16 -25.05 -15.70
C ILE A 55 -18.32 -23.72 -16.43
N ALA A 56 -17.37 -22.80 -16.22
CA ALA A 56 -17.34 -21.51 -16.88
C ALA A 56 -17.09 -21.65 -18.40
N GLY A 57 -16.82 -22.87 -18.87
CA GLY A 57 -16.42 -23.14 -20.23
C GLY A 57 -15.10 -22.44 -20.57
N THR A 58 -14.71 -22.54 -21.83
CA THR A 58 -13.55 -21.81 -22.36
C THR A 58 -13.84 -20.33 -22.61
N LYS A 59 -15.08 -19.86 -22.38
CA LYS A 59 -15.54 -18.55 -22.85
C LYS A 59 -15.51 -17.51 -21.74
N VAL A 60 -14.51 -16.63 -21.81
CA VAL A 60 -14.49 -15.37 -21.04
C VAL A 60 -15.26 -14.31 -21.83
N PHE A 61 -16.16 -13.58 -21.16
CA PHE A 61 -16.90 -12.50 -21.79
C PHE A 61 -16.23 -11.14 -21.56
N GLU A 62 -16.35 -10.22 -22.52
CA GLU A 62 -15.79 -8.87 -22.42
C GLU A 62 -16.28 -8.12 -21.17
N SER A 63 -17.55 -8.27 -20.81
CA SER A 63 -18.11 -7.66 -19.59
C SER A 63 -17.43 -8.12 -18.31
N ASN A 64 -16.94 -9.37 -18.26
CA ASN A 64 -16.23 -9.91 -17.11
C ASN A 64 -14.87 -9.22 -16.95
N VAL A 65 -14.16 -9.01 -18.06
CA VAL A 65 -12.90 -8.27 -18.07
C VAL A 65 -13.11 -6.81 -17.68
N ILE A 66 -14.17 -6.16 -18.18
CA ILE A 66 -14.52 -4.79 -17.80
C ILE A 66 -14.83 -4.70 -16.29
N GLN A 67 -15.58 -5.66 -15.75
CA GLN A 67 -15.86 -5.72 -14.31
C GLN A 67 -14.59 -5.89 -13.51
N LEU A 68 -13.71 -6.81 -13.91
CA LEU A 68 -12.42 -7.04 -13.25
C LEU A 68 -11.55 -5.78 -13.28
N GLN A 69 -11.41 -5.10 -14.43
CA GLN A 69 -10.66 -3.83 -14.53
C GLN A 69 -11.24 -2.74 -13.62
N SER A 70 -12.57 -2.63 -13.55
CA SER A 70 -13.24 -1.69 -12.65
C SER A 70 -12.99 -2.04 -11.18
N LYS A 71 -13.04 -3.33 -10.84
CA LYS A 71 -12.77 -3.87 -9.50
C LYS A 71 -11.32 -3.58 -9.10
N THR A 72 -10.36 -3.91 -9.96
CA THR A 72 -8.93 -3.59 -9.79
C THR A 72 -8.69 -2.11 -9.52
N ALA A 73 -9.26 -1.21 -10.33
CA ALA A 73 -9.09 0.23 -10.14
C ALA A 73 -9.69 0.72 -8.81
N SER A 74 -10.82 0.15 -8.39
CA SER A 74 -11.46 0.44 -7.12
C SER A 74 -10.60 -0.02 -5.95
N ILE A 75 -10.06 -1.24 -5.99
CA ILE A 75 -9.17 -1.79 -4.97
C ILE A 75 -7.89 -0.94 -4.86
N CYS A 76 -7.26 -0.59 -5.98
CA CYS A 76 -6.08 0.26 -5.98
C CYS A 76 -6.34 1.61 -5.32
N SER A 77 -7.49 2.23 -5.62
CA SER A 77 -7.90 3.49 -5.01
C SER A 77 -8.15 3.33 -3.51
N LEU A 78 -8.77 2.22 -3.11
CA LEU A 78 -9.02 1.90 -1.71
C LEU A 78 -7.71 1.66 -0.94
N GLN A 79 -6.78 0.89 -1.48
CA GLN A 79 -5.46 0.67 -0.88
C GLN A 79 -4.64 1.95 -0.79
N TYR A 80 -4.74 2.81 -1.80
CA TYR A 80 -4.14 4.15 -1.78
C TYR A 80 -4.69 4.99 -0.63
N ASN A 81 -6.02 5.06 -0.49
CA ASN A 81 -6.67 5.79 0.60
C ASN A 81 -6.33 5.19 1.97
N LEU A 82 -6.42 3.86 2.11
CA LEU A 82 -6.02 3.13 3.32
C LEU A 82 -4.60 3.46 3.72
N THR A 83 -3.66 3.42 2.77
CA THR A 83 -2.25 3.75 3.04
C THR A 83 -2.11 5.18 3.54
N ARG A 84 -2.81 6.15 2.94
CA ARG A 84 -2.71 7.56 3.33
C ARG A 84 -3.25 7.82 4.72
N GLU A 85 -4.47 7.35 5.03
CA GLU A 85 -5.06 7.55 6.36
C GLU A 85 -4.28 6.77 7.42
N TRP A 86 -3.92 5.50 7.15
CA TRP A 86 -3.07 4.72 8.04
C TRP A 86 -1.77 5.46 8.36
N SER A 87 -1.04 5.88 7.33
CA SER A 87 0.25 6.55 7.46
C SER A 87 0.14 7.85 8.26
N LYS A 88 -0.90 8.64 8.00
CA LYS A 88 -1.21 9.87 8.74
C LYS A 88 -1.43 9.58 10.23
N HIS A 89 -2.25 8.58 10.55
CA HIS A 89 -2.54 8.21 11.93
C HIS A 89 -1.29 7.68 12.66
N VAL A 90 -0.55 6.74 12.07
CA VAL A 90 0.73 6.27 12.64
C VAL A 90 1.69 7.44 12.92
N ALA A 91 1.78 8.40 12.01
CA ALA A 91 2.67 9.54 12.14
C ALA A 91 2.23 10.52 13.24
N VAL A 92 0.95 10.90 13.27
CA VAL A 92 0.44 12.02 14.08
C VAL A 92 -0.05 11.59 15.46
N ASP A 93 -0.71 10.44 15.56
CA ASP A 93 -1.44 10.04 16.76
C ASP A 93 -0.98 8.73 17.39
N ASP A 94 0.07 8.13 16.82
CA ASP A 94 0.67 6.90 17.35
C ASP A 94 -0.32 5.72 17.36
N PHE A 95 -1.14 5.62 16.29
CA PHE A 95 -2.19 4.62 16.14
C PHE A 95 -1.79 3.22 16.59
N GLU A 96 -0.62 2.71 16.16
CA GLU A 96 -0.21 1.33 16.45
C GLU A 96 -0.15 1.09 17.97
N ASN A 97 0.49 1.99 18.72
CA ASN A 97 0.57 1.85 20.18
C ASN A 97 -0.80 2.02 20.84
N ARG A 98 -1.63 2.94 20.36
CA ARG A 98 -3.00 3.13 20.89
C ARG A 98 -3.90 1.92 20.63
N TRP A 99 -3.74 1.26 19.48
CA TRP A 99 -4.42 0.02 19.13
C TRP A 99 -3.95 -1.14 20.02
N MET A 100 -2.64 -1.30 20.18
CA MET A 100 -2.05 -2.33 21.04
C MET A 100 -2.41 -2.13 22.52
N ALA A 101 -2.60 -0.87 22.95
CA ALA A 101 -3.02 -0.52 24.31
C ALA A 101 -4.51 -0.80 24.61
N GLN A 102 -5.35 -1.06 23.60
CA GLN A 102 -6.74 -1.47 23.82
C GLN A 102 -6.81 -2.79 24.61
N SER A 103 -7.92 -3.04 25.30
CA SER A 103 -8.19 -4.39 25.80
C SER A 103 -8.53 -5.34 24.64
N GLY A 104 -8.37 -6.65 24.87
CA GLY A 104 -8.76 -7.67 23.89
C GLY A 104 -10.23 -7.55 23.48
N HIS A 105 -11.11 -7.30 24.45
CA HIS A 105 -12.54 -7.09 24.22
C HIS A 105 -12.82 -5.85 23.36
N GLN A 106 -12.20 -4.71 23.64
CA GLN A 106 -12.38 -3.50 22.82
C GLN A 106 -11.92 -3.71 21.37
N ARG A 107 -10.80 -4.40 21.15
CA ARG A 107 -10.36 -4.74 19.79
C ARG A 107 -11.35 -5.64 19.08
N GLU A 108 -11.90 -6.65 19.75
CA GLU A 108 -12.91 -7.53 19.17
C GLU A 108 -14.16 -6.76 18.74
N GLU A 109 -14.67 -5.84 19.56
CA GLU A 109 -15.83 -5.01 19.20
C GLU A 109 -15.56 -4.15 17.96
N LEU A 110 -14.36 -3.55 17.86
CA LEU A 110 -13.95 -2.78 16.69
C LEU A 110 -13.80 -3.66 15.44
N ILE A 111 -13.28 -4.88 15.57
CA ILE A 111 -13.17 -5.85 14.48
C ILE A 111 -14.57 -6.27 14.01
N LEU A 112 -15.48 -6.59 14.93
CA LEU A 112 -16.85 -6.96 14.62
C LEU A 112 -17.60 -5.82 13.93
N GLU A 113 -17.45 -4.58 14.40
CA GLU A 113 -18.01 -3.41 13.75
C GLU A 113 -17.48 -3.26 12.31
N GLY A 114 -16.18 -3.44 12.11
CA GLY A 114 -15.57 -3.41 10.78
C GLY A 114 -16.12 -4.47 9.83
N LEU A 115 -16.31 -5.70 10.32
CA LEU A 115 -16.95 -6.79 9.59
C LEU A 115 -18.41 -6.47 9.28
N VAL A 116 -19.21 -6.05 10.26
CA VAL A 116 -20.63 -5.70 10.08
C VAL A 116 -20.80 -4.65 8.99
N ARG A 117 -19.99 -3.59 8.98
CA ARG A 117 -20.03 -2.54 7.95
C ARG A 117 -19.75 -3.07 6.55
N LEU A 118 -18.83 -4.02 6.39
CA LEU A 118 -18.60 -4.69 5.11
C LEU A 118 -19.89 -5.37 4.61
N PHE A 119 -20.57 -6.12 5.48
CA PHE A 119 -21.77 -6.88 5.11
C PHE A 119 -23.00 -6.00 4.89
N GLN A 120 -23.15 -4.91 5.64
CA GLN A 120 -24.20 -3.91 5.43
C GLN A 120 -24.11 -3.27 4.04
N ASN A 121 -22.89 -3.06 3.52
CA ASN A 121 -22.67 -2.49 2.20
C ASN A 121 -22.95 -3.45 1.04
N ASN A 122 -23.51 -4.64 1.31
CA ASN A 122 -23.84 -5.68 0.32
C ASN A 122 -22.65 -6.04 -0.59
N LEU A 123 -21.42 -5.94 -0.05
CA LEU A 123 -20.25 -6.42 -0.75
C LEU A 123 -20.30 -7.95 -0.83
N ASP A 124 -19.84 -8.45 -1.98
CA ASP A 124 -20.12 -9.79 -2.49
C ASP A 124 -20.06 -10.87 -1.39
N PRO A 125 -21.18 -11.57 -1.10
CA PRO A 125 -21.20 -12.66 -0.13
C PRO A 125 -20.25 -13.80 -0.47
N LEU A 126 -19.72 -13.89 -1.70
CA LEU A 126 -18.71 -14.87 -2.10
C LEU A 126 -17.32 -14.52 -1.56
N GLY A 127 -16.94 -13.24 -1.57
CA GLY A 127 -15.61 -12.79 -1.14
C GLY A 127 -15.31 -13.09 0.34
N LYS A 128 -16.35 -13.16 1.18
CA LYS A 128 -16.20 -13.45 2.62
C LYS A 128 -15.59 -14.83 2.87
N ASN A 129 -15.89 -15.81 2.01
CA ASN A 129 -15.42 -17.18 2.14
C ASN A 129 -14.02 -17.35 1.54
N LEU A 130 -13.45 -16.30 0.94
CA LEU A 130 -12.09 -16.30 0.39
C LEU A 130 -11.05 -15.74 1.37
N CYS A 131 -11.46 -15.26 2.55
CA CYS A 131 -10.61 -14.47 3.44
C CYS A 131 -10.36 -15.18 4.78
N PRO A 132 -9.52 -16.24 4.83
CA PRO A 132 -9.19 -16.92 6.09
C PRO A 132 -8.46 -16.02 7.11
N GLU A 133 -7.93 -14.87 6.68
CA GLU A 133 -7.30 -13.87 7.55
C GLU A 133 -8.30 -13.18 8.47
N LEU A 134 -9.55 -13.08 8.05
CA LEU A 134 -10.57 -12.31 8.73
C LEU A 134 -11.26 -13.14 9.81
N THR A 135 -10.53 -13.50 10.86
CA THR A 135 -11.09 -14.10 12.09
C THR A 135 -10.68 -13.25 13.30
N LEU A 136 -11.49 -13.26 14.37
CA LEU A 136 -11.18 -12.55 15.61
C LEU A 136 -9.83 -13.01 16.18
N ALA A 137 -9.59 -14.32 16.20
CA ALA A 137 -8.34 -14.88 16.70
C ALA A 137 -7.12 -14.38 15.93
N ARG A 138 -7.20 -14.28 14.59
CA ARG A 138 -6.07 -13.81 13.76
C ARG A 138 -5.87 -12.31 13.85
N LEU A 139 -6.93 -11.53 13.77
CA LEU A 139 -6.83 -10.07 13.84
C LEU A 139 -6.40 -9.61 15.24
N ASN A 140 -6.79 -10.33 16.29
CA ASN A 140 -6.40 -10.06 17.68
C ASN A 140 -5.09 -10.78 18.09
N HIS A 141 -4.45 -11.52 17.18
CA HIS A 141 -3.23 -12.30 17.46
C HIS A 141 -2.11 -11.41 18.04
N ARG A 142 -1.41 -11.94 19.07
CA ARG A 142 -0.36 -11.22 19.83
C ARG A 142 -0.81 -9.83 20.26
N SER A 143 -1.94 -9.78 20.96
CA SER A 143 -2.51 -8.53 21.51
C SER A 143 -2.86 -7.49 20.43
N GLY A 144 -3.39 -7.93 19.29
CA GLY A 144 -3.81 -7.06 18.20
C GLY A 144 -2.78 -6.83 17.08
N LYS A 145 -1.57 -7.39 17.19
CA LYS A 145 -0.55 -7.27 16.14
C LYS A 145 -0.99 -7.85 14.80
N GLY A 146 -1.85 -8.87 14.81
CA GLY A 146 -2.38 -9.47 13.58
C GLY A 146 -3.11 -8.49 12.66
N PHE A 147 -3.89 -7.56 13.22
CA PHE A 147 -4.51 -6.48 12.45
C PHE A 147 -3.46 -5.53 11.85
N ILE A 148 -2.47 -5.10 12.65
CA ILE A 148 -1.38 -4.23 12.19
C ILE A 148 -0.62 -4.90 11.03
N ASP A 149 -0.31 -6.19 11.15
CA ASP A 149 0.38 -6.97 10.12
C ASP A 149 -0.44 -7.06 8.83
N LEU A 150 -1.76 -7.25 8.94
CA LEU A 150 -2.65 -7.24 7.78
C LEU A 150 -2.66 -5.88 7.08
N VAL A 151 -2.82 -4.79 7.82
CA VAL A 151 -2.80 -3.42 7.25
C VAL A 151 -1.47 -3.16 6.57
N GLY A 152 -0.34 -3.49 7.20
CA GLY A 152 0.99 -3.37 6.60
C GLY A 152 1.18 -4.21 5.32
N LYS A 153 0.45 -5.32 5.19
CA LYS A 153 0.41 -6.13 3.96
C LYS A 153 -0.48 -5.52 2.86
N LEU A 154 -1.40 -4.62 3.20
CA LEU A 154 -2.31 -3.96 2.26
C LEU A 154 -1.84 -2.55 1.87
N THR A 155 -0.94 -1.95 2.65
CA THR A 155 -0.41 -0.60 2.37
C THR A 155 0.57 -0.58 1.21
N LEU A 156 0.62 0.56 0.52
CA LEU A 156 1.49 0.81 -0.63
C LEU A 156 2.84 1.37 -0.18
N GLN A 157 3.90 1.13 -0.97
CA GLN A 157 5.23 1.73 -0.74
C GLN A 157 5.39 3.09 -1.44
N ASP A 158 4.43 3.45 -2.28
CA ASP A 158 4.36 4.72 -2.99
C ASP A 158 2.94 5.27 -2.91
N VAL A 159 2.82 6.48 -2.36
CA VAL A 159 1.55 7.22 -2.21
C VAL A 159 1.52 8.47 -3.08
N SER A 160 2.47 8.61 -4.03
CA SER A 160 2.47 9.70 -5.00
C SER A 160 1.35 9.59 -6.02
N LYS A 161 0.87 8.37 -6.28
CA LYS A 161 -0.17 8.07 -7.26
C LYS A 161 -0.93 6.79 -6.88
N VAL A 162 -2.14 6.67 -7.40
CA VAL A 162 -2.92 5.43 -7.31
C VAL A 162 -2.24 4.37 -8.19
N PRO A 163 -1.96 3.16 -7.70
CA PRO A 163 -1.35 2.12 -8.49
C PRO A 163 -2.32 1.56 -9.54
N THR A 164 -1.79 0.92 -10.58
CA THR A 164 -2.60 0.24 -11.61
C THR A 164 -2.84 -1.24 -11.30
N VAL A 165 -2.09 -1.79 -10.34
CA VAL A 165 -2.19 -3.17 -9.85
C VAL A 165 -2.33 -3.12 -8.35
N PHE A 166 -3.29 -3.84 -7.79
CA PHE A 166 -3.48 -3.91 -6.35
C PHE A 166 -2.49 -4.89 -5.72
N ARG A 167 -2.21 -4.67 -4.44
CA ARG A 167 -1.33 -5.54 -3.65
C ARG A 167 -2.14 -6.69 -3.06
N THR A 168 -1.74 -7.93 -3.33
CA THR A 168 -2.35 -9.12 -2.73
C THR A 168 -1.72 -9.43 -1.38
N VAL A 169 -2.48 -10.13 -0.52
CA VAL A 169 -1.98 -10.64 0.78
C VAL A 169 -1.65 -12.13 0.60
N PRO A 170 -0.40 -12.58 0.73
CA PRO A 170 -0.07 -13.99 0.55
C PRO A 170 -0.72 -14.86 1.63
N ASN A 171 -1.26 -16.02 1.22
CA ASN A 171 -1.77 -17.04 2.13
C ASN A 171 -1.64 -18.43 1.51
N ASP A 172 -0.80 -19.28 2.11
CA ASP A 172 -0.42 -20.57 1.52
C ASP A 172 -1.63 -21.48 1.26
N VAL A 173 -2.62 -21.51 2.15
CA VAL A 173 -3.80 -22.37 1.97
C VAL A 173 -4.73 -21.81 0.89
N TYR A 174 -4.90 -20.49 0.84
CA TYR A 174 -5.62 -19.86 -0.26
C TYR A 174 -4.94 -20.15 -1.60
N GLU A 175 -3.61 -19.99 -1.69
CA GLU A 175 -2.86 -20.24 -2.92
C GLU A 175 -2.94 -21.70 -3.35
N VAL A 176 -2.85 -22.67 -2.44
CA VAL A 176 -3.01 -24.10 -2.78
C VAL A 176 -4.43 -24.40 -3.29
N LEU A 177 -5.46 -23.80 -2.68
CA LEU A 177 -6.86 -24.02 -3.10
C LEU A 177 -7.20 -23.32 -4.42
N HIS A 178 -6.49 -22.24 -4.72
CA HIS A 178 -6.65 -21.42 -5.91
C HIS A 178 -5.43 -21.53 -6.83
N ASP A 179 -4.74 -22.67 -6.75
CA ASP A 179 -3.72 -23.02 -7.72
C ASP A 179 -4.44 -23.54 -8.95
N ALA A 180 -4.19 -22.88 -10.08
CA ALA A 180 -4.68 -23.29 -11.37
C ALA A 180 -3.90 -24.50 -11.92
N GLY A 181 -2.75 -24.82 -11.32
CA GLY A 181 -1.73 -25.66 -11.93
C GLY A 181 -1.27 -25.07 -13.25
N ASP A 182 -0.74 -25.92 -14.13
CA ASP A 182 -0.25 -25.52 -15.46
C ASP A 182 -1.36 -25.37 -16.51
N LEU A 183 -2.64 -25.21 -16.14
CA LEU A 183 -3.74 -25.08 -17.09
C LEU A 183 -3.76 -23.67 -17.68
N PRO A 184 -3.29 -23.43 -18.92
CA PRO A 184 -3.15 -22.09 -19.48
C PRO A 184 -4.45 -21.64 -20.14
N LEU A 185 -5.59 -22.00 -19.56
CA LEU A 185 -6.89 -21.62 -20.10
C LEU A 185 -7.23 -20.19 -19.66
N PRO A 186 -7.55 -19.27 -20.60
CA PRO A 186 -7.92 -17.90 -20.26
C PRO A 186 -9.02 -17.78 -19.20
N ALA A 187 -9.98 -18.71 -19.21
CA ALA A 187 -11.04 -18.76 -18.21
C ALA A 187 -10.49 -19.03 -16.80
N VAL A 188 -9.52 -19.94 -16.64
CA VAL A 188 -8.91 -20.25 -15.34
C VAL A 188 -8.16 -19.02 -14.81
N LEU A 189 -7.37 -18.37 -15.67
CA LEU A 189 -6.63 -17.15 -15.31
C LEU A 189 -7.56 -16.02 -14.89
N TRP A 190 -8.66 -15.83 -15.62
CA TRP A 190 -9.67 -14.84 -15.28
C TRP A 190 -10.33 -15.14 -13.92
N VAL A 191 -10.77 -16.38 -13.67
CA VAL A 191 -11.40 -16.76 -12.38
C VAL A 191 -10.42 -16.53 -11.23
N LYS A 192 -9.14 -16.90 -11.39
CA LYS A 192 -8.12 -16.66 -10.35
C LYS A 192 -7.99 -15.15 -10.07
N GLN A 193 -7.84 -14.33 -11.11
CA GLN A 193 -7.71 -12.88 -10.93
C GLN A 193 -8.96 -12.25 -10.30
N ASP A 194 -10.14 -12.73 -10.65
CA ASP A 194 -11.40 -12.26 -10.06
C ASP A 194 -11.49 -12.61 -8.57
N HIS A 195 -11.13 -13.85 -8.19
CA HIS A 195 -11.03 -14.27 -6.80
C HIS A 195 -9.97 -13.48 -6.01
N ASP A 196 -8.80 -13.26 -6.59
CA ASP A 196 -7.73 -12.47 -5.98
C ASP A 196 -8.18 -11.02 -5.75
N ALA A 197 -8.94 -10.47 -6.70
CA ALA A 197 -9.53 -9.14 -6.58
C ALA A 197 -10.61 -9.12 -5.48
N ASP A 198 -11.53 -10.08 -5.42
CA ASP A 198 -12.57 -10.12 -4.39
C ASP A 198 -12.01 -10.30 -2.99
N ARG A 199 -11.04 -11.21 -2.84
CA ARG A 199 -10.32 -11.40 -1.58
C ARG A 199 -9.61 -10.13 -1.17
N THR A 200 -8.83 -9.51 -2.07
CA THR A 200 -8.10 -8.27 -1.75
C THR A 200 -9.04 -7.12 -1.42
N HIS A 201 -10.16 -7.00 -2.13
CA HIS A 201 -11.18 -6.00 -1.87
C HIS A 201 -11.77 -6.17 -0.47
N CYS A 202 -12.18 -7.39 -0.11
CA CYS A 202 -12.73 -7.73 1.20
C CYS A 202 -11.74 -7.42 2.33
N LEU A 203 -10.48 -7.87 2.21
CA LEU A 203 -9.42 -7.58 3.18
C LEU A 203 -9.19 -6.08 3.36
N THR A 204 -9.11 -5.33 2.26
CA THR A 204 -8.86 -3.89 2.30
C THR A 204 -10.06 -3.13 2.89
N MET A 205 -11.29 -3.52 2.55
CA MET A 205 -12.51 -2.89 3.08
C MET A 205 -12.67 -3.13 4.58
N VAL A 206 -12.41 -4.34 5.07
CA VAL A 206 -12.46 -4.63 6.51
C VAL A 206 -11.37 -3.85 7.24
N ALA A 207 -10.14 -3.82 6.70
CA ALA A 207 -9.06 -3.02 7.27
C ALA A 207 -9.44 -1.54 7.39
N TRP A 208 -10.03 -0.98 6.32
CA TRP A 208 -10.54 0.38 6.30
C TRP A 208 -11.66 0.62 7.31
N HIS A 209 -12.67 -0.25 7.38
CA HIS A 209 -13.79 -0.08 8.31
C HIS A 209 -13.39 -0.24 9.77
N ILE A 210 -12.42 -1.11 10.11
CA ILE A 210 -11.85 -1.21 11.46
C ILE A 210 -11.13 0.09 11.82
N LEU A 211 -10.32 0.64 10.90
CA LEU A 211 -9.65 1.91 11.11
C LEU A 211 -10.66 3.03 11.38
N LEU A 212 -11.70 3.16 10.54
CA LEU A 212 -12.76 4.15 10.76
C LEU A 212 -13.49 3.94 12.10
N ALA A 213 -13.83 2.70 12.44
CA ALA A 213 -14.50 2.38 13.70
C ALA A 213 -13.66 2.79 14.91
N PHE A 214 -12.33 2.59 14.87
CA PHE A 214 -11.42 3.01 15.94
C PHE A 214 -11.46 4.52 16.20
N TYR A 215 -11.67 5.32 15.16
CA TYR A 215 -11.81 6.78 15.26
C TYR A 215 -13.25 7.26 15.45
N GLY A 216 -14.23 6.35 15.57
CA GLY A 216 -15.65 6.72 15.65
C GLY A 216 -16.19 7.32 14.34
N GLU A 217 -15.50 7.09 13.23
CA GLU A 217 -15.88 7.57 11.90
C GLU A 217 -16.67 6.51 11.15
N SER A 218 -17.34 6.89 10.07
CA SER A 218 -18.00 5.97 9.14
C SER A 218 -17.93 6.52 7.72
N GLN A 219 -17.92 5.63 6.74
CA GLN A 219 -17.95 6.00 5.33
C GLN A 219 -18.82 5.01 4.56
N THR A 220 -19.70 5.56 3.73
CA THR A 220 -20.49 4.78 2.78
C THR A 220 -19.73 4.63 1.48
N PHE A 221 -19.66 3.41 0.96
CA PHE A 221 -19.05 3.14 -0.34
C PHE A 221 -20.15 3.02 -1.40
N GLY A 222 -20.11 3.91 -2.39
CA GLY A 222 -20.97 3.80 -3.55
C GLY A 222 -20.53 2.63 -4.42
N LEU A 223 -21.45 1.75 -4.79
CA LEU A 223 -21.21 0.71 -5.79
C LEU A 223 -21.26 1.33 -7.18
N SER A 224 -20.24 1.13 -8.01
CA SER A 224 -20.28 1.60 -9.40
C SER A 224 -21.12 0.68 -10.29
N LYS A 225 -21.95 1.24 -11.17
CA LYS A 225 -22.72 0.47 -12.16
C LYS A 225 -21.77 -0.25 -13.13
N GLY A 226 -21.69 -1.58 -13.01
CA GLY A 226 -20.99 -2.43 -13.97
C GLY A 226 -21.72 -2.58 -15.33
N PRO A 227 -21.08 -3.21 -16.34
CA PRO A 227 -21.74 -3.58 -17.59
C PRO A 227 -22.92 -4.52 -17.35
N ARG A 228 -23.97 -4.43 -18.17
CA ARG A 228 -25.15 -5.30 -18.03
C ARG A 228 -24.73 -6.71 -18.43
N PRO A 229 -24.96 -7.74 -17.59
CA PRO A 229 -24.69 -9.09 -18.01
C PRO A 229 -25.56 -9.41 -19.23
N GLU A 230 -24.94 -9.99 -20.24
CA GLU A 230 -25.65 -10.45 -21.42
C GLU A 230 -26.57 -11.62 -21.07
N ARG A 231 -27.60 -11.88 -21.88
CA ARG A 231 -28.49 -13.03 -21.64
C ARG A 231 -27.71 -14.35 -21.59
N GLU A 232 -26.76 -14.53 -22.52
CA GLU A 232 -25.90 -15.71 -22.57
C GLU A 232 -25.11 -15.92 -21.27
N GLN A 233 -24.57 -14.84 -20.69
CA GLN A 233 -23.85 -14.89 -19.41
C GLN A 233 -24.74 -15.31 -18.25
N LEU A 234 -25.98 -14.81 -18.21
CA LEU A 234 -26.93 -15.20 -17.17
C LEU A 234 -27.31 -16.68 -17.28
N GLU A 235 -27.52 -17.20 -18.50
CA GLU A 235 -27.79 -18.63 -18.68
C GLU A 235 -26.59 -19.50 -18.28
N HIS A 236 -25.40 -19.06 -18.66
CA HIS A 236 -24.17 -19.74 -18.29
C HIS A 236 -23.90 -19.72 -16.78
N PHE A 237 -24.22 -18.61 -16.11
CA PHE A 237 -24.20 -18.52 -14.66
C PHE A 237 -25.21 -19.47 -14.00
N ARG A 238 -26.44 -19.59 -14.54
CA ARG A 238 -27.44 -20.55 -14.03
C ARG A 238 -26.96 -21.98 -14.17
N GLU A 239 -26.42 -22.32 -15.33
CA GLU A 239 -25.85 -23.65 -15.57
C GLU A 239 -24.69 -23.92 -14.62
N SER A 240 -23.87 -22.91 -14.35
CA SER A 240 -22.77 -23.01 -13.40
C SER A 240 -23.21 -23.36 -11.99
N LEU A 241 -24.24 -22.65 -11.50
CA LEU A 241 -24.85 -22.97 -10.21
C LEU A 241 -25.46 -24.39 -10.21
N ARG A 242 -26.09 -24.80 -11.30
CA ARG A 242 -26.65 -26.16 -11.43
C ARG A 242 -25.57 -27.24 -11.34
N ILE A 243 -24.47 -27.11 -12.08
CA ILE A 243 -23.38 -28.10 -12.09
C ILE A 243 -22.63 -28.12 -10.74
N SER A 244 -22.53 -26.96 -10.08
CA SER A 244 -21.90 -26.89 -8.76
C SER A 244 -22.62 -27.73 -7.69
N GLY A 245 -23.90 -28.07 -7.92
CA GLY A 245 -24.74 -28.72 -6.92
C GLY A 245 -25.01 -27.83 -5.72
N ALA A 246 -24.73 -26.53 -5.81
CA ALA A 246 -25.04 -25.59 -4.76
C ALA A 246 -26.57 -25.51 -4.62
N PRO A 247 -27.14 -25.70 -3.41
CA PRO A 247 -28.58 -25.63 -3.16
C PRO A 247 -29.04 -24.17 -3.14
N VAL A 248 -28.56 -23.35 -4.08
CA VAL A 248 -28.85 -21.93 -4.14
C VAL A 248 -29.79 -21.69 -5.30
N ASP A 249 -30.92 -21.08 -5.01
CA ASP A 249 -31.84 -20.58 -6.02
C ASP A 249 -31.11 -19.54 -6.90
N ALA A 250 -30.77 -19.96 -8.12
CA ALA A 250 -30.06 -19.12 -9.08
C ALA A 250 -30.83 -17.84 -9.37
N GLU A 251 -32.17 -17.87 -9.37
CA GLU A 251 -32.97 -16.69 -9.63
C GLU A 251 -32.94 -15.73 -8.42
N SER A 252 -32.85 -16.25 -7.19
CA SER A 252 -32.58 -15.43 -5.99
C SER A 252 -31.26 -14.67 -6.10
N ILE A 253 -30.17 -15.34 -6.53
CA ILE A 253 -28.88 -14.66 -6.73
C ILE A 253 -28.98 -13.62 -7.84
N ILE A 254 -29.56 -13.97 -8.99
CA ILE A 254 -29.71 -13.06 -10.13
C ILE A 254 -30.54 -11.83 -9.73
N ASN A 255 -31.62 -12.01 -8.97
CA ASN A 255 -32.44 -10.90 -8.48
C ASN A 255 -31.68 -10.01 -7.50
N LYS A 256 -30.85 -10.58 -6.61
CA LYS A 256 -29.95 -9.81 -5.75
C LYS A 256 -28.95 -9.00 -6.58
N VAL A 257 -28.30 -9.62 -7.57
CA VAL A 257 -27.37 -8.91 -8.48
C VAL A 257 -28.08 -7.77 -9.23
N ARG A 258 -29.31 -8.00 -9.70
CA ARG A 258 -30.14 -6.96 -10.34
C ARG A 258 -30.47 -5.81 -9.37
N ALA A 259 -30.84 -6.11 -8.13
CA ALA A 259 -31.14 -5.12 -7.11
C ALA A 259 -29.90 -4.28 -6.74
N ILE A 260 -28.76 -4.93 -6.50
CA ILE A 260 -27.47 -4.27 -6.25
C ILE A 260 -27.09 -3.33 -7.42
N ARG A 261 -27.28 -3.81 -8.65
CA ARG A 261 -27.03 -2.99 -9.85
C ARG A 261 -27.97 -1.80 -9.96
N ALA A 262 -29.22 -1.96 -9.55
CA ALA A 262 -30.22 -0.89 -9.58
C ALA A 262 -29.84 0.25 -8.61
N SER A 263 -29.31 -0.09 -7.43
CA SER A 263 -28.82 0.86 -6.43
C SER A 263 -27.42 1.40 -6.70
N ALA A 264 -26.62 0.73 -7.54
CA ALA A 264 -25.31 1.22 -7.92
C ALA A 264 -25.38 2.60 -8.59
N GLN A 265 -24.35 3.42 -8.42
CA GLN A 265 -24.22 4.78 -8.94
C GLN A 265 -23.35 4.79 -10.20
N ARG A 266 -23.50 5.81 -11.05
CA ARG A 266 -22.58 6.00 -12.18
C ARG A 266 -21.29 6.62 -11.65
N SER A 267 -20.15 6.23 -12.20
CA SER A 267 -18.85 6.81 -11.86
C SER A 267 -18.08 7.17 -13.12
N CYS A 268 -17.33 8.27 -13.07
CA CYS A 268 -16.41 8.63 -14.14
C CYS A 268 -15.37 7.51 -14.35
N HIS A 269 -15.18 7.07 -15.60
CA HIS A 269 -14.20 6.05 -15.93
C HIS A 269 -12.75 6.51 -15.71
N SER A 270 -12.49 7.82 -15.85
CA SER A 270 -11.15 8.39 -15.72
C SER A 270 -10.80 8.71 -14.27
N CYS A 271 -11.54 9.61 -13.61
CA CYS A 271 -11.22 10.08 -12.26
C CYS A 271 -11.98 9.33 -11.14
N ARG A 272 -12.86 8.39 -11.48
CA ARG A 272 -13.68 7.60 -10.53
C ARG A 272 -14.66 8.40 -9.68
N LEU A 273 -14.85 9.70 -9.95
CA LEU A 273 -15.86 10.52 -9.28
C LEU A 273 -17.25 9.91 -9.50
N VAL A 274 -17.96 9.65 -8.39
CA VAL A 274 -19.30 9.07 -8.39
C VAL A 274 -20.34 10.19 -8.56
N GLU A 275 -21.37 9.93 -9.38
CA GLU A 275 -22.50 10.84 -9.60
C GLU A 275 -23.25 11.04 -8.28
N GLN A 276 -23.16 12.25 -7.73
CA GLN A 276 -23.99 12.70 -6.61
C GLN A 276 -25.32 13.21 -7.16
N SER A 277 -26.44 12.85 -6.51
CA SER A 277 -27.80 13.21 -6.94
C SER A 277 -28.02 14.72 -7.06
N ASP A 278 -27.23 15.52 -6.34
CA ASP A 278 -27.53 16.93 -6.08
C ASP A 278 -26.69 17.91 -6.92
N MET A 279 -25.68 17.43 -7.67
CA MET A 279 -24.63 18.29 -8.26
C MET A 279 -24.75 18.54 -9.78
N GLY A 280 -25.93 18.36 -10.39
CA GLY A 280 -26.13 18.71 -11.81
C GLY A 280 -25.54 17.69 -12.82
N PRO A 281 -25.57 17.98 -14.14
CA PRO A 281 -25.76 16.95 -15.15
C PRO A 281 -24.62 15.93 -15.26
N ILE A 282 -25.00 14.71 -14.90
CA ILE A 282 -24.88 13.45 -15.66
C ILE A 282 -23.58 13.33 -16.43
N THR A 283 -22.73 12.45 -15.91
CA THR A 283 -21.59 11.93 -16.63
C THR A 283 -21.99 11.56 -18.07
N SER A 284 -21.38 12.20 -19.07
CA SER A 284 -21.71 11.93 -20.46
C SER A 284 -21.24 10.52 -20.84
N ALA A 285 -22.12 9.76 -21.49
CA ALA A 285 -21.77 8.43 -21.97
C ALA A 285 -21.02 8.52 -23.30
N CYS A 286 -19.97 7.72 -23.47
CA CYS A 286 -19.34 7.54 -24.78
C CYS A 286 -20.33 6.87 -25.76
N GLN A 287 -20.71 7.56 -26.84
CA GLN A 287 -21.70 7.04 -27.80
C GLN A 287 -21.22 5.77 -28.50
N GLY A 288 -19.94 5.72 -28.92
CA GLY A 288 -19.38 4.52 -29.55
C GLY A 288 -19.44 3.28 -28.65
N CYS A 289 -19.11 3.44 -27.36
CA CYS A 289 -19.24 2.36 -26.38
C CYS A 289 -20.71 2.00 -26.10
N LYS A 290 -21.60 2.99 -26.03
CA LYS A 290 -23.04 2.77 -25.79
C LYS A 290 -23.67 1.91 -26.90
N LEU A 291 -23.26 2.10 -28.16
CA LEU A 291 -23.77 1.34 -29.31
C LEU A 291 -23.47 -0.17 -29.22
N ILE A 292 -22.37 -0.55 -28.56
CA ILE A 292 -22.00 -1.95 -28.32
C ILE A 292 -22.41 -2.45 -26.92
N GLY A 293 -23.25 -1.69 -26.19
CA GLY A 293 -23.72 -2.06 -24.85
C GLY A 293 -22.73 -1.80 -23.71
N ARG A 294 -21.58 -1.16 -23.97
CA ARG A 294 -20.59 -0.79 -22.96
C ARG A 294 -20.95 0.56 -22.32
N LEU A 295 -21.00 0.61 -20.98
CA LEU A 295 -21.31 1.81 -20.22
C LEU A 295 -20.03 2.52 -19.75
N VAL A 296 -19.59 3.53 -20.50
CA VAL A 296 -18.43 4.37 -20.15
C VAL A 296 -18.88 5.81 -19.98
N TYR A 297 -18.64 6.34 -18.79
CA TYR A 297 -19.16 7.63 -18.32
C TYR A 297 -18.00 8.58 -17.98
N TYR A 298 -18.15 9.88 -18.28
CA TYR A 298 -17.15 10.90 -17.91
C TYR A 298 -17.78 12.11 -17.24
N CYS A 299 -17.16 12.61 -16.16
CA CYS A 299 -17.62 13.82 -15.49
C CYS A 299 -17.21 15.12 -16.23
N SER A 300 -16.28 15.03 -17.18
CA SER A 300 -15.83 16.18 -17.97
C SER A 300 -15.21 15.75 -19.30
N LYS A 301 -15.15 16.68 -20.26
CA LYS A 301 -14.42 16.48 -21.53
C LYS A 301 -12.93 16.24 -21.30
N GLN A 302 -12.35 16.83 -20.25
CA GLN A 302 -10.95 16.60 -19.88
C GLN A 302 -10.72 15.14 -19.46
N CYS A 303 -11.58 14.59 -18.59
CA CYS A 303 -11.52 13.18 -18.20
C CYS A 303 -11.66 12.24 -19.41
N GLN A 304 -12.57 12.56 -20.33
CA GLN A 304 -12.70 11.81 -21.58
C GLN A 304 -11.43 11.89 -22.44
N ALA A 305 -10.85 13.08 -22.61
CA ALA A 305 -9.64 13.27 -23.40
C ALA A 305 -8.42 12.57 -22.78
N THR A 306 -8.31 12.56 -21.45
CA THR A 306 -7.28 11.82 -20.71
C THR A 306 -7.44 10.32 -20.97
N ASP A 307 -8.62 9.75 -20.74
CA ASP A 307 -8.88 8.33 -20.98
C ASP A 307 -8.69 7.93 -22.46
N TRP A 308 -9.05 8.83 -23.39
CA TRP A 308 -8.83 8.66 -24.83
C TRP A 308 -7.36 8.46 -25.19
N LYS A 309 -6.45 9.17 -24.52
CA LYS A 309 -5.01 9.15 -24.80
C LYS A 309 -4.25 8.15 -23.93
N SER A 310 -4.56 8.11 -22.63
CA SER A 310 -3.78 7.45 -21.58
C SER A 310 -4.59 6.49 -20.70
N GLY A 311 -5.79 6.08 -21.14
CA GLY A 311 -6.50 4.95 -20.53
C GLY A 311 -5.67 3.67 -20.57
N ASN A 312 -6.08 2.64 -19.82
CA ASN A 312 -5.44 1.34 -19.82
C ASN A 312 -6.44 0.22 -20.17
N PRO A 313 -6.56 -0.18 -21.45
CA PRO A 313 -5.88 0.40 -22.63
C PRO A 313 -6.46 1.78 -23.02
N PRO A 314 -5.75 2.58 -23.86
CA PRO A 314 -6.25 3.89 -24.29
C PRO A 314 -7.62 3.79 -24.95
N HIS A 315 -8.60 4.59 -24.53
CA HIS A 315 -9.99 4.39 -24.97
C HIS A 315 -10.15 4.45 -26.50
N LYS A 316 -9.32 5.22 -27.20
CA LYS A 316 -9.31 5.30 -28.67
C LYS A 316 -9.08 3.95 -29.36
N THR A 317 -8.38 3.00 -28.73
CA THR A 317 -8.07 1.69 -29.32
C THR A 317 -9.25 0.73 -29.20
N ILE A 318 -10.11 0.91 -28.19
CA ILE A 318 -11.22 0.02 -27.82
C ILE A 318 -12.62 0.61 -28.05
N CYS A 319 -12.74 1.90 -28.35
CA CYS A 319 -14.03 2.58 -28.51
C CYS A 319 -14.83 1.99 -29.67
N GLY A 320 -16.07 1.54 -29.41
CA GLY A 320 -16.97 1.00 -30.43
C GLY A 320 -16.56 -0.35 -31.03
N LYS A 321 -15.49 -0.97 -30.53
CA LYS A 321 -15.05 -2.31 -30.95
C LYS A 321 -15.46 -3.33 -29.90
N LYS A 322 -16.32 -4.27 -30.30
CA LYS A 322 -16.70 -5.43 -29.49
C LYS A 322 -15.46 -6.30 -29.27
N ASP A 323 -15.33 -6.90 -28.09
CA ASP A 323 -14.25 -7.83 -27.69
C ASP A 323 -12.84 -7.23 -27.64
N ALA A 324 -12.60 -5.99 -28.09
CA ALA A 324 -11.27 -5.37 -28.08
C ALA A 324 -10.65 -5.25 -26.67
N ILE A 325 -11.46 -5.17 -25.61
CA ILE A 325 -10.95 -5.21 -24.23
C ILE A 325 -10.51 -6.63 -23.85
N LEU A 326 -11.28 -7.64 -24.27
CA LEU A 326 -10.93 -9.05 -24.07
C LEU A 326 -9.65 -9.39 -24.83
N ASP A 327 -9.53 -8.98 -26.09
CA ASP A 327 -8.32 -9.17 -26.89
C ASP A 327 -7.09 -8.51 -26.24
N ALA A 328 -7.25 -7.27 -25.76
CA ALA A 328 -6.18 -6.56 -25.05
C ALA A 328 -5.79 -7.26 -23.74
N PHE A 329 -6.75 -7.85 -23.03
CA PHE A 329 -6.52 -8.62 -21.82
C PHE A 329 -5.78 -9.94 -22.09
N LEU A 330 -6.19 -10.67 -23.13
CA LEU A 330 -5.56 -11.93 -23.55
C LEU A 330 -4.16 -11.72 -24.14
N ALA A 331 -3.94 -10.58 -24.80
CA ALA A 331 -2.64 -10.22 -25.37
C ALA A 331 -1.69 -9.57 -24.34
N ALA A 332 -2.20 -9.16 -23.16
CA ALA A 332 -1.36 -8.55 -22.15
C ALA A 332 -0.35 -9.59 -21.63
N PRO A 333 0.96 -9.28 -21.62
CA PRO A 333 1.91 -10.14 -20.94
C PRO A 333 1.49 -10.26 -19.45
N PRO A 334 1.79 -11.39 -18.80
CA PRO A 334 1.58 -11.50 -17.37
C PRO A 334 2.22 -10.28 -16.69
N PRO A 335 1.54 -9.66 -15.71
CA PRO A 335 2.02 -8.45 -15.07
C PRO A 335 3.44 -8.73 -14.55
N SER A 336 4.43 -8.14 -15.21
CA SER A 336 5.80 -8.25 -14.75
C SER A 336 5.86 -7.52 -13.43
N HIS A 337 6.12 -8.27 -12.35
CA HIS A 337 6.43 -7.69 -11.03
C HIS A 337 7.78 -6.94 -11.01
N GLY A 338 8.33 -6.61 -12.19
CA GLY A 338 9.48 -5.77 -12.32
C GLY A 338 9.26 -4.39 -11.68
N PRO A 339 10.33 -3.78 -11.15
CA PRO A 339 10.26 -2.46 -10.54
C PRO A 339 9.63 -1.48 -11.53
N THR A 340 8.47 -0.95 -11.17
CA THR A 340 7.71 -0.01 -12.00
C THR A 340 8.60 1.19 -12.30
N ALA A 341 8.69 1.58 -13.58
CA ALA A 341 9.48 2.75 -13.97
C ALA A 341 9.08 3.98 -13.13
N PRO A 342 10.05 4.75 -12.61
CA PRO A 342 9.77 5.92 -11.80
C PRO A 342 8.93 6.90 -12.61
N THR A 343 7.73 7.21 -12.12
CA THR A 343 6.70 7.94 -12.86
C THR A 343 6.06 9.04 -12.01
N GLY A 344 6.77 9.49 -10.98
CA GLY A 344 6.35 10.58 -10.10
C GLY A 344 7.57 11.28 -9.50
N ASP A 345 7.42 12.58 -9.24
CA ASP A 345 8.38 13.52 -8.66
C ASP A 345 9.72 12.88 -8.24
N ASP A 346 10.71 12.95 -9.14
CA ASP A 346 12.02 12.30 -9.05
C ASP A 346 12.85 12.73 -7.82
N ARG A 347 12.32 13.63 -7.00
CA ARG A 347 13.01 14.21 -5.83
C ARG A 347 13.60 13.13 -4.91
N PHE A 348 12.84 12.07 -4.64
CA PHE A 348 13.18 11.06 -3.63
C PHE A 348 13.45 9.66 -4.18
N GLY A 349 13.32 9.42 -5.49
CA GLY A 349 13.53 8.10 -6.11
C GLY A 349 12.69 6.95 -5.53
N PRO A 350 12.83 5.72 -6.05
CA PRO A 350 12.27 4.53 -5.42
C PRO A 350 13.06 4.14 -4.16
N ALA A 351 12.45 3.34 -3.28
CA ALA A 351 13.19 2.67 -2.22
C ALA A 351 14.14 1.60 -2.83
N ALA A 352 15.30 1.42 -2.21
CA ALA A 352 16.25 0.38 -2.59
C ALA A 352 15.62 -1.00 -2.38
N ALA A 353 16.06 -1.99 -3.16
CA ALA A 353 15.59 -3.37 -3.04
C ALA A 353 15.75 -3.87 -1.59
N GLY A 354 14.69 -4.44 -1.03
CA GLY A 354 14.65 -4.92 0.36
C GLY A 354 14.34 -3.86 1.41
N TYR A 355 14.35 -2.56 1.07
CA TYR A 355 13.95 -1.50 1.99
C TYR A 355 12.47 -1.15 1.82
N THR A 356 11.71 -1.25 2.92
CA THR A 356 10.31 -0.86 3.02
C THR A 356 10.22 0.46 3.79
N ARG A 357 9.59 1.48 3.21
CA ARG A 357 9.40 2.77 3.89
C ARG A 357 8.36 2.60 4.99
N SER A 358 8.61 3.22 6.15
CA SER A 358 7.63 3.21 7.25
C SER A 358 6.36 3.99 6.85
N PRO A 359 5.20 3.69 7.46
CA PRO A 359 3.99 4.50 7.27
C PRO A 359 4.22 5.98 7.58
N ALA A 360 4.92 6.29 8.68
CA ALA A 360 5.21 7.69 9.03
C ALA A 360 6.04 8.40 7.94
N LEU A 361 7.02 7.71 7.35
CA LEU A 361 7.79 8.26 6.24
C LEU A 361 6.94 8.46 4.98
N LEU A 362 6.02 7.54 4.66
CA LEU A 362 5.09 7.71 3.54
C LEU A 362 4.20 8.94 3.73
N HIS A 363 3.74 9.20 4.95
CA HIS A 363 3.00 10.42 5.27
C HIS A 363 3.85 11.67 5.06
N GLN A 364 5.10 11.66 5.53
CA GLN A 364 6.04 12.77 5.35
C GLN A 364 6.28 13.08 3.86
N LEU A 365 6.45 12.04 3.03
CA LEU A 365 6.62 12.21 1.58
C LEU A 365 5.36 12.77 0.91
N ALA A 366 4.17 12.34 1.33
CA ALA A 366 2.91 12.89 0.84
C ALA A 366 2.75 14.37 1.19
N LEU A 367 3.14 14.79 2.40
CA LEU A 367 3.11 16.21 2.80
C LEU A 367 4.11 17.05 1.99
N LEU A 368 5.29 16.51 1.67
CA LEU A 368 6.28 17.21 0.85
C LEU A 368 5.85 17.37 -0.61
N GLN A 369 5.09 16.41 -1.15
CA GLN A 369 4.49 16.55 -2.48
C GLN A 369 3.40 17.64 -2.51
N GLN A 370 2.61 17.74 -1.44
CA GLN A 370 1.61 18.81 -1.29
C GLN A 370 2.25 20.18 -1.02
N ASN A 371 3.49 20.21 -0.54
CA ASN A 371 4.23 21.43 -0.23
C ASN A 371 5.58 21.45 -0.96
N PRO A 372 5.62 21.68 -2.29
CA PRO A 372 6.84 21.53 -3.10
C PRO A 372 8.02 22.42 -2.65
N ARG A 373 7.73 23.52 -1.95
CA ARG A 373 8.73 24.44 -1.40
C ARG A 373 9.38 23.95 -0.11
N ALA A 374 8.74 23.01 0.59
CA ALA A 374 9.26 22.49 1.84
C ALA A 374 10.39 21.48 1.56
N GLU A 375 11.42 21.51 2.39
CA GLU A 375 12.44 20.45 2.47
C GLU A 375 12.10 19.40 3.51
N TYR A 376 11.39 19.77 4.58
CA TYR A 376 10.94 18.86 5.61
C TYR A 376 9.62 19.36 6.20
N VAL A 377 8.80 18.48 6.74
CA VAL A 377 7.57 18.86 7.45
C VAL A 377 7.63 18.34 8.88
N PHE A 378 7.50 19.23 9.87
CA PHE A 378 7.40 18.83 11.27
C PHE A 378 5.94 18.59 11.63
N MET A 379 5.67 17.46 12.25
CA MET A 379 4.32 17.10 12.69
C MET A 379 4.13 17.49 14.15
N LYS A 380 3.01 18.17 14.44
CA LYS A 380 2.65 18.47 15.82
C LYS A 380 1.98 17.23 16.43
N PRO A 381 2.45 16.73 17.59
CA PRO A 381 1.83 15.56 18.20
C PRO A 381 0.33 15.76 18.45
N HIS A 382 -0.46 14.73 18.16
CA HIS A 382 -1.91 14.71 18.37
C HIS A 382 -2.68 15.84 17.66
N SER A 383 -2.10 16.43 16.62
CA SER A 383 -2.72 17.49 15.84
C SER A 383 -2.45 17.29 14.36
N LEU A 384 -3.47 17.57 13.53
CA LEU A 384 -3.29 17.58 12.07
C LEU A 384 -2.49 18.80 11.58
N GLN A 385 -2.09 19.69 12.49
CA GLN A 385 -1.24 20.83 12.17
C GLN A 385 0.21 20.39 11.95
N PHE A 386 0.85 21.01 10.96
CA PHE A 386 2.25 20.78 10.64
C PHE A 386 2.99 22.09 10.39
N PHE A 387 4.31 22.06 10.50
CA PHE A 387 5.20 23.17 10.18
C PHE A 387 6.12 22.78 9.02
N ALA A 388 5.95 23.44 7.86
CA ALA A 388 6.78 23.24 6.69
C ALA A 388 8.12 23.98 6.85
N ALA A 389 9.21 23.22 6.88
CA ALA A 389 10.56 23.73 6.99
C ALA A 389 11.16 23.99 5.61
N VAL A 390 11.72 25.19 5.43
CA VAL A 390 12.56 25.51 4.27
C VAL A 390 14.00 25.63 4.75
N MET A 391 14.90 24.87 4.14
CA MET A 391 16.32 24.92 4.48
C MET A 391 16.97 26.13 3.81
N PRO A 392 17.92 26.81 4.49
CA PRO A 392 18.67 27.89 3.88
C PRO A 392 19.37 27.42 2.59
N HIS A 393 19.45 28.31 1.60
CA HIS A 393 20.25 28.06 0.40
C HIS A 393 21.73 27.87 0.76
N GLY A 394 22.44 27.09 -0.05
CA GLY A 394 23.86 26.79 0.11
C GLY A 394 24.15 25.45 0.79
N THR A 395 25.37 25.30 1.28
CA THR A 395 25.93 24.01 1.74
C THR A 395 25.05 23.26 2.75
N PRO A 396 24.44 23.89 3.77
CA PRO A 396 23.57 23.17 4.71
C PRO A 396 22.31 22.60 4.05
N GLY A 397 21.71 23.34 3.11
CA GLY A 397 20.53 22.90 2.37
C GLY A 397 20.84 21.74 1.44
N ASP A 398 21.97 21.78 0.73
CA ASP A 398 22.39 20.70 -0.16
C ASP A 398 22.77 19.44 0.62
N LEU A 399 23.46 19.60 1.76
CA LEU A 399 23.77 18.51 2.67
C LEU A 399 22.49 17.83 3.19
N PHE A 400 21.50 18.63 3.61
CA PHE A 400 20.20 18.11 4.04
C PHE A 400 19.50 17.32 2.94
N LYS A 401 19.39 17.87 1.73
CA LYS A 401 18.72 17.23 0.59
C LYS A 401 19.38 15.89 0.24
N ASN A 402 20.71 15.84 0.25
CA ASN A 402 21.46 14.63 -0.01
C ASN A 402 21.28 13.58 1.09
N ALA A 403 21.33 13.99 2.37
CA ALA A 403 21.09 13.10 3.50
C ALA A 403 19.66 12.53 3.47
N MET A 404 18.66 13.39 3.28
CA MET A 404 17.26 12.99 3.18
C MET A 404 17.02 12.01 2.03
N ARG A 405 17.56 12.29 0.83
CA ARG A 405 17.44 11.36 -0.30
C ARG A 405 18.01 9.98 0.05
N ARG A 406 19.21 9.91 0.63
CA ARG A 406 19.80 8.62 1.03
C ARG A 406 19.02 7.92 2.14
N ALA A 407 18.53 8.66 3.14
CA ALA A 407 17.68 8.09 4.20
C ALA A 407 16.38 7.51 3.62
N VAL A 408 15.73 8.23 2.70
CA VAL A 408 14.47 7.84 2.04
C VAL A 408 14.63 6.70 1.03
N CYS A 409 15.77 6.61 0.35
CA CYS A 409 16.04 5.57 -0.63
C CYS A 409 16.68 4.33 -0.04
N GLN A 410 17.60 4.47 0.93
CA GLN A 410 18.55 3.41 1.28
C GLN A 410 18.53 3.02 2.76
N HIS A 411 17.69 3.65 3.60
CA HIS A 411 17.70 3.48 5.04
C HIS A 411 19.12 3.68 5.63
N SER A 412 19.60 4.93 5.61
CA SER A 412 20.92 5.29 6.13
C SER A 412 20.82 5.97 7.49
N PRO A 413 21.01 5.26 8.63
CA PRO A 413 20.93 5.87 9.96
C PRO A 413 21.89 7.05 10.15
N ALA A 414 23.07 6.99 9.53
CA ALA A 414 24.04 8.08 9.58
C ALA A 414 23.50 9.36 8.93
N ASP A 415 22.77 9.25 7.83
CA ASP A 415 22.15 10.39 7.17
C ASP A 415 20.97 10.95 7.98
N VAL A 416 20.22 10.10 8.69
CA VAL A 416 19.19 10.57 9.61
C VAL A 416 19.79 11.38 10.76
N VAL A 417 20.98 11.00 11.27
CA VAL A 417 21.71 11.80 12.27
C VAL A 417 22.12 13.17 11.72
N VAL A 418 22.56 13.24 10.46
CA VAL A 418 22.84 14.51 9.78
C VAL A 418 21.57 15.35 9.68
N MET A 419 20.44 14.76 9.26
CA MET A 419 19.15 15.45 9.20
C MET A 419 18.73 15.99 10.57
N TYR A 420 18.81 15.18 11.63
CA TYR A 420 18.49 15.59 13.00
C TYR A 420 19.30 16.82 13.43
N CYS A 421 20.61 16.82 13.19
CA CYS A 421 21.48 17.95 13.54
C CYS A 421 21.08 19.23 12.82
N LEU A 422 20.72 19.13 11.54
CA LEU A 422 20.32 20.27 10.72
C LEU A 422 18.91 20.79 11.06
N LEU A 423 18.00 19.90 11.45
CA LEU A 423 16.61 20.23 11.79
C LEU A 423 16.45 20.77 13.23
N GLN A 424 17.39 20.47 14.13
CA GLN A 424 17.25 20.76 15.56
C GLN A 424 17.01 22.25 15.86
N LYS A 425 17.70 23.17 15.16
CA LYS A 425 17.52 24.62 15.36
C LYS A 425 16.10 25.05 15.01
N THR A 426 15.57 24.57 13.88
CA THR A 426 14.21 24.86 13.42
C THR A 426 13.18 24.25 14.37
N ALA A 427 13.39 23.02 14.84
CA ALA A 427 12.49 22.36 15.79
C ALA A 427 12.34 23.11 17.13
N ARG A 428 13.42 23.71 17.63
CA ARG A 428 13.40 24.49 18.89
C ARG A 428 12.52 25.74 18.80
N VAL A 429 12.49 26.38 17.64
CA VAL A 429 11.75 27.63 17.45
C VAL A 429 10.34 27.41 16.89
N ALA A 430 10.08 26.24 16.31
CA ALA A 430 8.76 25.88 15.77
C ALA A 430 7.76 25.62 16.92
N PRO A 431 6.64 26.36 17.01
CA PRO A 431 5.68 26.24 18.10
C PRO A 431 5.07 24.84 18.22
N GLY A 432 5.21 24.23 19.41
CA GLY A 432 4.64 22.91 19.70
C GLY A 432 5.37 21.72 19.06
N ILE A 433 6.54 21.94 18.43
CA ILE A 433 7.40 20.88 17.92
C ILE A 433 8.45 20.54 18.98
N GLY A 434 9.48 21.36 19.19
CA GLY A 434 10.55 21.01 20.14
C GLY A 434 11.43 19.83 19.66
N VAL A 435 12.56 19.62 20.36
CA VAL A 435 13.59 18.65 19.92
C VAL A 435 13.16 17.19 20.15
N GLU A 436 12.44 16.91 21.24
CA GLU A 436 12.00 15.55 21.53
C GLU A 436 10.99 15.05 20.48
N ASN A 437 10.01 15.87 20.09
CA ASN A 437 9.07 15.48 19.04
C ASN A 437 9.76 15.28 17.68
N LEU A 438 10.84 16.04 17.38
CA LEU A 438 11.66 15.75 16.19
C LEU A 438 12.31 14.37 16.28
N ARG A 439 12.84 13.98 17.45
CA ARG A 439 13.44 12.65 17.63
C ARG A 439 12.40 11.55 17.45
N ASP A 440 11.23 11.71 18.07
CA ASP A 440 10.15 10.74 17.97
C ASP A 440 9.64 10.63 16.53
N GLN A 441 9.52 11.76 15.84
CA GLN A 441 9.18 11.78 14.42
C GLN A 441 10.21 11.02 13.57
N LEU A 442 11.51 11.31 13.72
CA LEU A 442 12.56 10.61 12.97
C LEU A 442 12.65 9.12 13.33
N LEU A 443 12.36 8.74 14.57
CA LEU A 443 12.27 7.35 15.00
C LEU A 443 11.11 6.64 14.28
N LYS A 444 9.93 7.26 14.21
CA LYS A 444 8.78 6.69 13.48
C LYS A 444 9.04 6.60 11.98
N GLU A 445 9.64 7.63 11.40
CA GLU A 445 9.91 7.69 9.96
C GLU A 445 11.01 6.70 9.53
N TYR A 446 12.11 6.63 10.27
CA TYR A 446 13.31 5.92 9.84
C TYR A 446 13.72 4.74 10.73
N GLY A 447 13.03 4.48 11.85
CA GLY A 447 13.40 3.42 12.79
C GLY A 447 14.77 3.62 13.46
N VAL A 448 15.29 4.85 13.47
CA VAL A 448 16.62 5.17 14.01
C VAL A 448 16.50 5.51 15.50
N ASP A 449 17.09 4.65 16.33
CA ASP A 449 17.03 4.73 17.80
C ASP A 449 17.70 6.00 18.35
N GLN A 450 17.15 6.48 19.46
CA GLN A 450 17.59 7.65 20.19
C GLN A 450 19.03 7.62 20.67
N PHE A 451 19.56 6.43 20.93
CA PHE A 451 20.95 6.29 21.38
C PHE A 451 21.98 6.75 20.34
N LEU A 452 21.63 6.74 19.05
CA LEU A 452 22.52 7.20 17.99
C LEU A 452 22.67 8.73 17.96
N TRP A 453 21.72 9.49 18.52
CA TRP A 453 21.76 10.96 18.52
C TRP A 453 22.80 11.55 19.48
N ASN A 454 23.19 10.81 20.52
CA ASN A 454 24.12 11.28 21.56
C ASN A 454 25.59 11.05 21.20
N VAL A 455 25.87 10.48 20.03
CA VAL A 455 27.25 10.31 19.56
C VAL A 455 27.75 11.67 19.04
N PRO A 456 28.84 12.24 19.61
CA PRO A 456 29.39 13.50 19.11
C PRO A 456 29.73 13.35 17.62
N VAL A 457 29.07 14.15 16.76
CA VAL A 457 29.23 14.10 15.29
C VAL A 457 30.70 14.21 14.87
N GLN A 458 31.52 14.88 15.68
CA GLN A 458 32.96 15.02 15.50
C GLN A 458 33.72 13.67 15.49
N ARG A 459 33.20 12.60 16.11
CA ARG A 459 33.85 11.27 16.10
C ARG A 459 33.41 10.40 14.92
N THR A 460 32.21 10.61 14.38
CA THR A 460 31.61 9.74 13.35
C THR A 460 32.02 10.07 11.91
N MET A 461 32.66 11.22 11.66
CA MET A 461 33.10 11.62 10.32
C MET A 461 34.52 11.15 9.95
N LYS A 462 35.24 10.45 10.83
CA LYS A 462 36.51 9.80 10.47
C LYS A 462 36.25 8.40 9.87
N PRO A 463 36.57 8.13 8.58
CA PRO A 463 36.18 6.90 7.90
C PRO A 463 36.77 5.60 8.46
N LYS A 464 37.85 5.67 9.26
CA LYS A 464 38.68 4.50 9.58
C LYS A 464 38.33 3.72 10.86
N LEU A 465 37.28 4.08 11.61
CA LEU A 465 37.01 3.46 12.93
C LEU A 465 35.68 2.68 13.05
N ARG A 466 34.97 2.44 11.95
CA ARG A 466 33.56 2.01 11.99
C ARG A 466 33.27 0.52 12.28
N CYS A 467 34.24 -0.38 12.25
CA CYS A 467 33.91 -1.82 12.28
C CYS A 467 33.74 -2.42 13.70
N ARG A 468 34.18 -1.75 14.77
CA ARG A 468 34.17 -2.30 16.15
C ARG A 468 32.98 -1.89 17.02
N GLN A 469 32.41 -0.70 16.82
CA GLN A 469 31.41 -0.14 17.75
C GLN A 469 29.97 -0.56 17.41
N LEU A 470 29.66 -0.77 16.12
CA LEU A 470 28.35 -1.28 15.67
C LEU A 470 28.13 -2.76 16.08
N ARG A 471 29.20 -3.58 16.15
CA ARG A 471 29.12 -4.97 16.63
C ARG A 471 28.76 -5.09 18.13
N ARG A 472 29.05 -4.08 18.95
CA ARG A 472 28.71 -4.10 20.39
C ARG A 472 27.23 -3.86 20.67
N HIS A 473 26.47 -3.31 19.72
CA HIS A 473 25.04 -3.00 19.88
C HIS A 473 24.12 -3.88 19.02
N GLY A 474 24.60 -5.03 18.53
CA GLY A 474 23.77 -6.02 17.82
C GLY A 474 23.43 -5.67 16.36
N TYR A 475 23.92 -4.55 15.83
CA TYR A 475 23.73 -4.17 14.42
C TYR A 475 24.80 -4.85 13.55
N ALA A 476 24.62 -6.12 13.21
CA ALA A 476 25.44 -6.81 12.22
C ALA A 476 24.59 -7.15 10.99
N ALA A 477 25.01 -6.67 9.81
CA ALA A 477 24.58 -7.27 8.56
C ALA A 477 25.26 -8.64 8.41
N THR A 478 24.48 -9.68 8.16
CA THR A 478 24.97 -11.03 7.88
C THR A 478 25.81 -10.99 6.60
N ILE A 479 27.14 -11.15 6.75
CA ILE A 479 28.06 -11.38 5.64
C ILE A 479 28.57 -12.81 5.78
N LEU A 480 28.34 -13.62 4.74
CA LEU A 480 28.81 -15.01 4.62
C LEU A 480 30.36 -15.07 4.64
N PRO A 481 30.98 -16.12 5.22
CA PRO A 481 32.42 -16.12 5.49
C PRO A 481 33.25 -16.60 4.29
N GLY A 482 34.32 -15.87 3.99
CA GLY A 482 35.39 -16.30 3.07
C GLY A 482 36.70 -15.52 3.29
N SER A 483 37.75 -16.26 3.65
CA SER A 483 39.20 -15.96 3.55
C SER A 483 39.91 -14.94 4.47
N LEU A 484 40.68 -15.52 5.41
CA LEU A 484 42.06 -15.31 5.90
C LEU A 484 42.58 -13.97 6.49
N PRO A 485 43.50 -14.04 7.49
CA PRO A 485 43.94 -12.89 8.29
C PRO A 485 45.32 -12.34 7.86
N PHE A 486 45.53 -11.04 8.06
CA PHE A 486 46.87 -10.47 8.19
C PHE A 486 46.97 -9.67 9.50
N GLY A 487 48.05 -9.94 10.23
CA GLY A 487 48.37 -9.35 11.53
C GLY A 487 48.89 -7.91 11.43
N GLY A 488 48.88 -7.24 12.58
CA GLY A 488 49.43 -5.90 12.73
C GLY A 488 49.41 -5.47 14.18
N THR A 489 50.61 -5.27 14.71
CA THR A 489 51.03 -4.97 16.08
C THR A 489 50.53 -3.65 16.65
N ASP A 490 50.28 -3.67 17.97
CA ASP A 490 50.00 -2.52 18.83
C ASP A 490 51.23 -1.61 18.99
N ILE A 491 51.04 -0.32 18.76
CA ILE A 491 51.83 0.77 19.36
C ILE A 491 50.87 1.96 19.55
N PHE A 492 50.67 2.43 20.78
CA PHE A 492 50.81 3.85 21.13
C PHE A 492 50.64 4.09 22.64
N SER A 493 51.66 4.73 23.18
CA SER A 493 51.73 5.37 24.49
C SER A 493 51.11 6.77 24.46
N THR A 494 50.61 7.18 25.63
CA THR A 494 50.55 8.54 26.21
C THR A 494 50.30 9.76 25.31
N CYS A 495 49.23 10.51 25.63
CA CYS A 495 49.30 11.95 25.92
C CYS A 495 48.06 12.41 26.72
N ARG A 496 48.30 12.91 27.95
CA ARG A 496 47.45 13.88 28.66
C ARG A 496 47.61 15.22 27.91
N GLY A 497 46.60 16.03 27.64
CA GLY A 497 45.69 16.72 28.55
C GLY A 497 45.89 18.22 28.31
N PHE A 498 44.85 18.97 27.95
CA PHE A 498 44.77 20.44 28.07
C PHE A 498 43.29 20.85 27.95
N ASP A 499 42.77 21.34 29.08
CA ASP A 499 41.51 22.08 29.17
C ASP A 499 41.78 23.56 28.87
N SER A 500 40.95 24.19 28.03
CA SER A 500 40.49 25.58 28.26
C SER A 500 39.34 25.95 27.28
N PRO A 501 38.29 26.67 27.72
CA PRO A 501 37.16 27.05 26.89
C PRO A 501 37.26 28.50 26.42
N LEU A 502 36.96 28.75 25.14
CA LEU A 502 36.32 29.95 24.55
C LEU A 502 36.56 29.92 23.03
N MET A 503 35.61 30.49 22.26
CA MET A 503 35.49 30.52 20.78
C MET A 503 34.50 29.50 20.19
N HIS A 504 33.21 29.81 20.35
CA HIS A 504 32.10 29.24 19.57
C HIS A 504 31.53 30.33 18.66
N ASP A 505 32.12 30.59 17.49
CA ASP A 505 31.34 31.05 16.33
C ASP A 505 32.08 30.91 14.98
N GLU A 506 33.42 31.04 14.93
CA GLU A 506 34.14 30.98 13.64
C GLU A 506 34.40 29.56 13.10
N ARG A 507 34.27 28.52 13.95
CA ARG A 507 34.56 27.13 13.56
C ARG A 507 33.53 26.51 12.63
N ALA A 508 32.30 27.04 12.56
CA ALA A 508 31.27 26.49 11.67
C ALA A 508 31.50 26.86 10.20
N GLN A 509 32.15 27.99 9.92
CA GLN A 509 32.41 28.45 8.56
C GLN A 509 33.69 27.84 7.97
N LEU A 510 34.73 27.62 8.77
CA LEU A 510 35.96 26.93 8.35
C LEU A 510 35.75 25.42 8.08
N PHE A 511 34.78 24.78 8.74
CA PHE A 511 34.49 23.36 8.57
C PHE A 511 33.83 23.02 7.21
N ALA A 512 33.15 23.99 6.58
CA ALA A 512 32.57 23.80 5.25
C ALA A 512 33.63 23.82 4.13
N ALA A 513 34.76 24.48 4.36
CA ALA A 513 35.87 24.55 3.39
C ALA A 513 36.73 23.27 3.39
N GLU A 514 36.92 22.61 4.54
CA GLU A 514 37.68 21.35 4.62
C GLU A 514 36.95 20.14 3.99
N LEU A 515 35.62 20.19 3.88
CA LEU A 515 34.80 19.16 3.23
C LEU A 515 35.00 19.08 1.70
N ILE A 516 35.51 20.15 1.07
CA ILE A 516 35.73 20.22 -0.38
C ILE A 516 37.01 19.47 -0.81
N HIS A 517 37.99 19.29 0.09
CA HIS A 517 39.24 18.62 -0.24
C HIS A 517 39.20 17.08 -0.09
N ALA A 518 38.17 16.53 0.56
CA ALA A 518 38.09 15.10 0.89
C ALA A 518 37.31 14.24 -0.13
N SER A 519 36.77 14.83 -1.21
CA SER A 519 35.87 14.12 -2.16
C SER A 519 36.56 13.47 -3.37
N GLY A 520 37.87 13.21 -3.32
CA GLY A 520 38.55 12.19 -4.12
C GLY A 520 38.11 11.99 -5.58
N TYR A 521 38.12 13.04 -6.41
CA TYR A 521 38.03 12.88 -7.87
C TYR A 521 39.43 12.91 -8.51
N PRO A 522 39.75 11.99 -9.43
CA PRO A 522 40.94 12.13 -10.28
C PRO A 522 40.70 13.20 -11.35
N PRO A 523 41.74 13.90 -11.81
CA PRO A 523 41.60 14.85 -12.91
C PRO A 523 41.31 14.13 -14.23
N ILE A 524 40.35 14.65 -14.99
CA ILE A 524 40.04 14.23 -16.37
C ILE A 524 41.16 14.75 -17.29
N PRO A 525 41.88 13.90 -18.03
CA PRO A 525 42.84 14.35 -19.04
C PRO A 525 42.12 14.69 -20.33
N GLY A 526 42.33 15.91 -20.84
CA GLY A 526 42.02 16.27 -22.22
C GLY A 526 40.95 17.34 -22.38
N LEU A 527 41.34 18.61 -22.22
CA LEU A 527 40.74 19.71 -22.96
C LEU A 527 41.79 20.79 -23.17
N ARG A 528 42.49 20.69 -24.31
CA ARG A 528 43.15 21.84 -24.93
C ARG A 528 42.05 22.76 -25.44
N ARG A 529 42.07 24.03 -25.04
CA ARG A 529 41.52 25.11 -25.85
C ARG A 529 42.55 26.22 -25.95
N ASP A 530 43.06 26.35 -27.17
CA ASP A 530 43.75 27.51 -27.68
C ASP A 530 42.89 28.76 -27.51
N ILE A 531 43.50 29.82 -26.97
CA ILE A 531 43.06 31.19 -27.18
C ILE A 531 44.29 31.99 -27.63
N ARG A 532 44.50 32.04 -28.94
CA ARG A 532 44.90 33.25 -29.67
C ARG A 532 43.59 33.78 -30.26
N GLY A 533 43.19 35.04 -30.21
CA GLY A 533 43.90 36.30 -30.04
C GLY A 533 43.32 37.23 -31.10
N SER A 534 43.01 38.48 -30.74
CA SER A 534 42.98 39.61 -31.68
C SER A 534 42.78 40.92 -30.91
N HIS A 535 43.84 41.73 -30.91
CA HIS A 535 43.70 43.18 -30.98
C HIS A 535 43.33 43.56 -32.42
N SER A 536 42.72 44.74 -32.55
CA SER A 536 42.10 45.42 -33.70
C SER A 536 40.73 44.89 -34.12
#